data_AF-A0A559IP94-F1
#
_entry.id   AF-A0A559IP94-F1
#
_cell.length_a   1.000
_cell.length_b   1.000
_cell.length_c   1.000
_cell.angle_alpha   90.00
_cell.angle_beta   90.00
_cell.angle_gamma   90.00
#
_symmetry.space_group_name_H-M   'P 1'
#
loop_
_entity.id
_entity.type
_entity.pdbx_description
1 polymer ?
#
loop_
_entity_poly.entity_id
_entity_poly.type
_entity_poly.pdbx_seq_one_letter_code
_entity_poly.pdbx_strand_id
1 'polypeptide(L)'
;MSLSNNGKDWVAEWLMQLKDYYLEILKEPSFEAYERVSSHINKCYEELAIYSIGPEHKTELQEIQRYHHQLIDIIQFEQSQLRNKMDLLDRKQAANNQYQRYQASQESFFLDRKQ
;
A
#
# COMPACT_ATOMS: atom_id res chain seq x y z
N MET A 1 -1.83 -35.77 -27.98
CA MET A 1 -1.36 -34.78 -28.97
C MET A 1 -0.53 -33.76 -28.23
N SER A 2 0.78 -33.88 -28.34
CA SER A 2 1.75 -33.01 -27.67
C SER A 2 1.84 -31.73 -28.47
N LEU A 3 1.24 -30.65 -27.96
CA LEU A 3 1.41 -29.33 -28.57
C LEU A 3 2.84 -28.89 -28.32
N SER A 4 3.63 -28.96 -29.40
CA SER A 4 4.90 -28.29 -29.57
C SER A 4 4.73 -26.81 -29.25
N ASN A 5 5.06 -26.40 -28.03
CA ASN A 5 5.30 -25.01 -27.72
C ASN A 5 6.67 -24.66 -28.31
N ASN A 6 6.65 -23.90 -29.41
CA ASN A 6 7.77 -23.10 -29.89
C ASN A 6 8.52 -22.50 -28.68
N GLY A 7 9.86 -22.49 -28.69
CA GLY A 7 10.75 -22.23 -27.55
C GLY A 7 10.66 -20.85 -26.87
N LYS A 8 9.46 -20.43 -26.49
CA LYS A 8 9.15 -19.25 -25.70
C LYS A 8 8.64 -19.73 -24.35
N ASP A 9 9.43 -19.46 -23.33
CA ASP A 9 9.10 -19.74 -21.95
C ASP A 9 8.19 -18.63 -21.41
N TRP A 10 6.88 -18.84 -21.54
CA TRP A 10 5.87 -17.89 -21.09
C TRP A 10 5.88 -17.72 -19.56
N VAL A 11 6.29 -18.75 -18.80
CA VAL A 11 6.39 -18.66 -17.35
C VAL A 11 7.49 -17.68 -16.97
N ALA A 12 8.66 -17.77 -17.59
CA ALA A 12 9.74 -16.81 -17.39
C ALA A 12 9.32 -15.38 -17.75
N GLU A 13 8.57 -15.18 -18.84
CA GLU A 13 8.08 -13.87 -19.25
C GLU A 13 7.12 -13.25 -18.23
N TRP A 14 6.16 -14.02 -17.72
CA TRP A 14 5.23 -13.56 -16.70
C TRP A 14 5.92 -13.27 -15.36
N LEU A 15 6.88 -14.10 -14.95
CA LEU A 15 7.67 -13.85 -13.74
C LEU A 15 8.53 -12.59 -13.86
N MET A 16 9.12 -12.33 -15.04
CA MET A 16 9.87 -11.11 -15.31
C MET A 16 8.98 -9.87 -15.24
N GLN A 17 7.81 -9.90 -15.87
CA GLN A 17 6.85 -8.79 -15.79
C GLN A 17 6.38 -8.54 -14.35
N LEU A 18 6.06 -9.60 -13.62
CA LEU A 18 5.65 -9.51 -12.21
C LEU A 18 6.75 -8.85 -11.36
N LYS A 19 8.01 -9.23 -11.58
CA LYS A 19 9.16 -8.60 -10.94
C LYS A 19 9.29 -7.12 -11.29
N ASP A 20 9.11 -6.75 -12.55
CA ASP A 20 9.19 -5.36 -12.98
C ASP A 20 8.11 -4.48 -12.34
N TYR A 21 6.88 -4.99 -12.20
CA TYR A 21 5.82 -4.27 -11.48
C TYR A 21 6.15 -4.07 -10.00
N TYR A 22 6.68 -5.09 -9.33
CA TYR A 22 7.13 -4.94 -7.95
C TYR A 22 8.25 -3.91 -7.81
N LEU A 23 9.22 -3.92 -8.73
CA LEU A 23 10.30 -2.93 -8.74
C LEU A 23 9.80 -1.51 -9.06
N GLU A 24 8.79 -1.36 -9.90
CA GLU A 24 8.15 -0.06 -10.16
C GLU A 24 7.55 0.52 -8.89
N ILE A 25 6.80 -0.29 -8.13
CA ILE A 25 6.23 0.16 -6.85
C ILE A 25 7.34 0.48 -5.84
N LEU A 26 8.36 -0.36 -5.75
CA LEU A 26 9.44 -0.19 -4.76
C LEU A 26 10.36 1.01 -5.03
N LYS A 27 10.39 1.56 -6.26
CA LYS A 27 11.16 2.78 -6.57
C LYS A 27 10.60 4.00 -5.85
N GLU A 28 9.28 4.14 -5.85
CA GLU A 28 8.58 5.23 -5.18
C GLU A 28 7.31 4.66 -4.52
N PRO A 29 7.45 4.03 -3.34
CA PRO A 29 6.33 3.39 -2.67
C PRO A 29 5.25 4.41 -2.35
N SER A 30 4.08 4.21 -2.94
CA SER A 30 2.89 5.01 -2.75
C SER A 30 1.66 4.19 -3.11
N PHE A 31 0.51 4.58 -2.58
CA PHE A 31 -0.76 3.94 -2.91
C PHE A 31 -1.06 4.08 -4.42
N GLU A 32 -0.79 5.25 -4.99
CA GLU A 32 -1.00 5.57 -6.39
C GLU A 32 -0.11 4.71 -7.32
N ALA A 33 1.15 4.45 -6.92
CA ALA A 33 2.02 3.54 -7.65
C ALA A 33 1.49 2.11 -7.63
N TYR A 34 1.02 1.63 -6.47
CA TYR A 34 0.39 0.31 -6.37
C TYR A 34 -0.88 0.20 -7.21
N GLU A 35 -1.79 1.17 -7.12
CA GLU A 35 -3.07 1.17 -7.83
C GLU A 35 -2.87 1.05 -9.35
N ARG A 36 -1.88 1.79 -9.89
CA ARG A 36 -1.55 1.79 -11.33
C ARG A 36 -1.18 0.40 -11.88
N VAL A 37 -0.46 -0.40 -11.10
CA VAL A 37 0.05 -1.71 -11.56
C VAL A 37 -0.72 -2.90 -10.99
N SER A 38 -1.61 -2.69 -10.01
CA SER A 38 -2.35 -3.73 -9.29
C SER A 38 -3.11 -4.69 -10.21
N SER A 39 -3.81 -4.17 -11.22
CA SER A 39 -4.53 -4.98 -12.21
C SER A 39 -3.60 -5.85 -13.05
N HIS A 40 -2.40 -5.34 -13.37
CA HIS A 40 -1.39 -6.06 -14.14
C HIS A 40 -0.73 -7.16 -13.31
N ILE A 41 -0.47 -6.90 -12.02
CA ILE A 41 0.02 -7.89 -11.06
C ILE A 41 -0.99 -9.04 -10.94
N ASN A 42 -2.29 -8.72 -10.75
CA ASN A 42 -3.34 -9.73 -10.67
C ASN A 42 -3.40 -10.58 -11.93
N LYS A 43 -3.34 -9.95 -13.11
CA LYS A 43 -3.27 -10.67 -14.38
C LYS A 43 -2.07 -11.61 -14.46
N CYS A 44 -0.88 -11.18 -14.02
CA CYS A 44 0.29 -12.07 -14.01
C CYS A 44 0.06 -13.30 -13.12
N TYR A 45 -0.57 -13.13 -11.95
CA TYR A 45 -0.91 -14.25 -11.07
C TYR A 45 -1.95 -15.19 -11.69
N GLU A 46 -2.99 -14.64 -12.33
CA GLU A 46 -4.00 -15.43 -13.03
C GLU A 46 -3.40 -16.28 -14.15
N GLU A 47 -2.52 -15.68 -14.97
CA GLU A 47 -1.81 -16.39 -16.04
C GLU A 47 -0.88 -17.45 -15.46
N LEU A 48 -0.06 -17.11 -14.45
CA LEU A 48 0.86 -18.05 -13.80
C LEU A 48 0.12 -19.21 -13.13
N ALA A 49 -1.11 -19.04 -12.67
CA ALA A 49 -1.92 -20.10 -12.09
C ALA A 49 -2.35 -21.18 -13.11
N ILE A 50 -2.37 -20.84 -14.41
CA ILE A 50 -2.72 -21.77 -15.50
C ILE A 50 -1.52 -22.66 -15.86
N TYR A 51 -0.29 -22.16 -15.67
CA TYR A 51 0.93 -22.87 -16.03
C TYR A 51 1.47 -23.71 -14.87
N SER A 52 2.10 -24.85 -15.20
CA SER A 52 2.90 -25.60 -14.23
C SER A 52 4.26 -24.92 -14.09
N ILE A 53 4.52 -24.33 -12.92
CA ILE A 53 5.79 -23.67 -12.65
C ILE A 53 6.80 -24.73 -12.21
N GLY A 54 7.83 -24.95 -13.03
CA GLY A 54 8.89 -25.91 -12.74
C GLY A 54 9.95 -25.38 -11.76
N PRO A 55 10.81 -26.28 -11.23
CA PRO A 55 11.87 -25.94 -10.27
C PRO A 55 12.92 -24.96 -10.82
N GLU A 56 13.04 -24.84 -12.15
CA GLU A 56 13.91 -23.88 -12.84
C GLU A 56 13.59 -22.43 -12.50
N HIS A 57 12.35 -22.11 -12.12
CA HIS A 57 11.89 -20.76 -11.79
C HIS A 57 11.93 -20.43 -10.29
N LYS A 58 12.51 -21.31 -9.49
CA LYS A 58 12.50 -21.19 -8.02
C LYS A 58 13.18 -19.90 -7.55
N THR A 59 14.25 -19.49 -8.20
CA THR A 59 15.01 -18.29 -7.83
C THR A 59 14.18 -17.03 -8.05
N GLU A 60 13.52 -16.93 -9.20
CA GLU A 60 12.66 -15.83 -9.59
C GLU A 60 11.46 -15.71 -8.64
N LEU A 61 10.83 -16.84 -8.29
CA LEU A 61 9.76 -16.88 -7.31
C LEU A 61 10.22 -16.39 -5.93
N GLN A 62 11.41 -16.78 -5.49
CA GLN A 62 11.97 -16.30 -4.21
C GLN A 62 12.23 -14.79 -4.22
N GLU A 63 12.71 -14.23 -5.33
CA GLU A 63 12.89 -12.80 -5.46
C GLU A 63 11.56 -12.03 -5.45
N ILE A 64 10.57 -12.51 -6.21
CA ILE A 64 9.22 -11.94 -6.23
C ILE A 64 8.60 -11.99 -4.83
N GLN A 65 8.73 -13.11 -4.14
CA GLN A 65 8.27 -13.26 -2.77
C GLN A 65 8.97 -12.25 -1.84
N ARG A 66 10.27 -12.02 -2.00
CA ARG A 66 10.99 -11.01 -1.21
C ARG A 66 10.45 -9.60 -1.46
N TYR A 67 10.24 -9.22 -2.73
CA TYR A 67 9.69 -7.91 -3.06
C TYR A 67 8.27 -7.72 -2.53
N HIS A 68 7.45 -8.77 -2.59
CA HIS A 68 6.11 -8.76 -2.02
C HIS A 68 6.12 -8.48 -0.52
N HIS A 69 6.98 -9.16 0.25
CA HIS A 69 7.09 -8.90 1.69
C HIS A 69 7.59 -7.48 1.98
N GLN A 70 8.60 -6.99 1.23
CA GLN A 70 9.09 -5.62 1.38
C GLN A 70 7.96 -4.60 1.16
N LEU A 71 7.12 -4.81 0.14
CA LEU A 71 5.98 -3.96 -0.13
C LEU A 71 4.96 -3.99 1.03
N ILE A 72 4.65 -5.18 1.56
CA ILE A 72 3.75 -5.32 2.71
C ILE A 72 4.31 -4.55 3.92
N ASP A 73 5.59 -4.70 4.22
CA ASP A 73 6.22 -4.02 5.36
C ASP A 73 6.13 -2.50 5.22
N ILE A 74 6.35 -1.97 4.01
CA ILE A 74 6.18 -0.54 3.71
C ILE A 74 4.73 -0.11 3.94
N ILE A 75 3.76 -0.85 3.41
CA ILE A 75 2.33 -0.53 3.55
C ILE A 75 1.92 -0.54 5.03
N GLN A 76 2.35 -1.54 5.80
CA GLN A 76 2.04 -1.63 7.23
C GLN A 76 2.66 -0.47 8.01
N PHE A 77 3.89 -0.09 7.65
CA PHE A 77 4.55 1.07 8.24
C PHE A 77 3.77 2.35 7.94
N GLU A 78 3.38 2.61 6.69
CA GLU A 78 2.59 3.77 6.30
C GLU A 78 1.23 3.83 6.99
N GLN A 79 0.54 2.69 7.09
CA GLN A 79 -0.73 2.58 7.83
C GLN A 79 -0.55 2.97 9.30
N SER A 80 0.54 2.55 9.94
CA SER A 80 0.84 2.93 11.32
C SER A 80 1.08 4.44 11.46
N GLN A 81 1.79 5.05 10.51
CA GLN A 81 2.05 6.49 10.50
C GLN A 81 0.78 7.30 10.28
N LEU A 82 -0.09 6.86 9.36
CA LEU A 82 -1.38 7.50 9.11
C LEU A 82 -2.29 7.43 10.34
N ARG A 83 -2.37 6.27 11.00
CA ARG A 83 -3.14 6.12 12.24
C ARG A 83 -2.65 7.08 13.33
N ASN A 84 -1.34 7.14 13.55
CA ASN A 84 -0.76 8.06 14.52
C ASN A 84 -1.05 9.53 14.19
N LYS A 85 -1.05 9.90 12.90
CA LYS A 85 -1.42 11.25 12.45
C LYS A 85 -2.90 11.56 12.70
N MET A 86 -3.80 10.61 12.46
CA MET A 86 -5.23 10.76 12.74
C MET A 86 -5.48 10.97 14.23
N ASP A 87 -4.89 10.14 15.09
CA ASP A 87 -4.99 10.28 16.55
C ASP A 87 -4.51 11.65 17.03
N LEU A 88 -3.44 12.17 16.43
CA LEU A 88 -2.89 13.48 16.76
C LEU A 88 -3.80 14.62 16.29
N LEU A 89 -4.43 14.49 15.13
CA LEU A 89 -5.43 15.45 14.64
C LEU A 89 -6.67 15.47 15.53
N ASP A 90 -7.17 14.30 15.93
CA ASP A 90 -8.33 14.18 16.84
C ASP A 90 -8.04 14.84 18.19
N ARG A 91 -6.84 14.61 18.76
CA ARG A 91 -6.40 15.28 19.98
C ARG A 91 -6.29 16.80 19.81
N LYS A 92 -5.75 17.27 18.69
CA LYS A 92 -5.68 18.70 18.38
C LYS A 92 -7.07 19.32 18.26
N GLN A 93 -8.00 18.64 17.62
CA GLN A 93 -9.38 19.11 17.47
C GLN A 93 -10.11 19.15 18.82
N ALA A 94 -9.94 18.11 19.65
CA ALA A 94 -10.49 18.08 21.01
C ALA A 94 -9.95 19.23 21.86
N ALA A 95 -8.63 19.47 21.82
CA ALA A 95 -8.00 20.58 22.53
C ALA A 95 -8.53 21.93 22.02
N ASN A 96 -8.61 22.13 20.71
CA ASN A 96 -9.13 23.38 20.12
C ASN A 96 -10.59 23.65 20.54
N ASN A 97 -11.44 22.62 20.50
CA ASN A 97 -12.83 22.73 20.96
C ASN A 97 -12.92 23.09 22.45
N GLN A 98 -12.01 22.54 23.27
CA GLN A 98 -11.94 22.87 24.69
C GLN A 98 -11.51 24.32 24.92
N TYR A 99 -10.50 24.82 24.20
CA TYR A 99 -10.09 26.23 24.26
C TYR A 99 -11.21 27.18 23.82
N GLN A 100 -11.91 26.86 22.72
CA GLN A 100 -13.07 27.64 22.27
C GLN A 100 -14.17 27.71 23.33
N ARG A 101 -14.47 26.59 24.00
CA ARG A 101 -15.44 26.56 25.12
C ARG A 101 -14.98 27.42 26.30
N TYR A 102 -13.70 27.37 26.65
CA TYR A 102 -13.16 28.22 27.72
C TYR A 102 -13.23 29.71 27.36
N GLN A 103 -12.88 30.11 26.13
CA GLN A 103 -13.02 31.50 25.68
C GLN A 103 -14.48 31.97 25.74
N ALA A 104 -15.41 31.17 25.20
CA ALA A 104 -16.84 31.50 25.25
C ALA A 104 -17.36 31.66 26.69
N SER A 105 -16.89 30.81 27.63
CA SER A 105 -17.27 30.92 29.04
C SER A 105 -16.71 32.16 29.74
N GLN A 106 -15.51 32.62 29.36
CA GLN A 106 -14.94 33.85 29.90
C GLN A 106 -15.69 35.06 29.35
N GLU A 107 -15.96 35.11 28.05
CA GLU A 107 -16.74 36.19 27.43
C GLU A 107 -18.14 36.31 28.06
N SER A 108 -18.83 35.21 28.33
CA SER A 108 -20.13 35.25 29.01
C SER A 108 -20.03 35.77 30.45
N PHE A 109 -18.98 35.38 31.19
CA PHE A 109 -18.75 35.85 32.56
C PHE A 109 -18.50 37.36 32.64
N PHE A 110 -17.83 37.96 31.64
CA PHE A 110 -17.61 39.40 31.59
C PHE A 110 -18.84 40.19 31.14
N LEU A 111 -19.74 39.58 30.36
CA LEU A 111 -21.01 40.20 29.97
C LEU A 111 -22.01 40.26 31.14
N ASP A 112 -22.05 39.24 32.00
CA ASP A 112 -22.95 39.18 33.16
C ASP A 112 -22.58 40.18 34.28
N ARG A 113 -21.32 40.61 34.37
CA ARG A 113 -20.86 41.59 35.38
C ARG A 113 -21.10 43.05 35.03
N LYS A 114 -21.66 43.35 33.85
CA LYS A 114 -21.90 44.73 33.38
C LYS A 114 -23.36 45.21 33.51
N GLN A 115 -24.22 44.45 34.19
CA GLN A 115 -25.55 44.91 34.63
C GLN A 115 -25.52 45.36 36.08
#